data_AF-A0A2M7DJ79-F1
#
_entry.id   AF-A0A2M7DJ79-F1
#
_cell.length_a   1.000
_cell.length_b   1.000
_cell.length_c   1.000
_cell.angle_alpha   90.00
_cell.angle_beta   90.00
_cell.angle_gamma   90.00
#
_symmetry.space_group_name_H-M   'P 1'
#
loop_
_entity.id
_entity.type
_entity.pdbx_description
1 polymer ?
#
loop_
_entity_poly.entity_id
_entity_poly.type
_entity_poly.pdbx_seq_one_letter_code
_entity_poly.pdbx_strand_id
1 'polypeptide(L)'
;MKNIYLKISKLSCFKFTYHCILKVTVCFVGILFLTATSSKAQESVEIVELNQLSITSNFKSALPSYIKPENILPLIKDNVSSVKFENGTIKFFGENALRAELDFRSVSSKIERQPKFDNIEIVTINISSPNDLFSKINLANLGGFTKLKYVYIICPFQCSESQISNSLIFDEKDYLIIYTVENQS
;
A
#
# COMPACT_ATOMS: atom_id res chain seq x y z
N MET A 1 7.90 91.21 -27.34
CA MET A 1 6.74 91.34 -26.43
C MET A 1 6.48 89.98 -25.78
N LYS A 2 6.36 89.96 -24.43
CA LYS A 2 5.77 88.95 -23.49
C LYS A 2 5.77 87.46 -23.90
N ASN A 3 6.20 86.50 -23.08
CA ASN A 3 5.74 86.30 -21.70
C ASN A 3 6.65 85.32 -20.93
N ILE A 4 6.85 85.57 -19.65
CA ILE A 4 7.47 84.67 -18.67
C ILE A 4 6.38 83.71 -18.16
N TYR A 5 6.67 82.41 -18.08
CA TYR A 5 5.99 81.52 -17.13
C TYR A 5 6.98 80.57 -16.45
N LEU A 6 7.06 80.73 -15.13
CA LEU A 6 7.80 79.90 -14.18
C LEU A 6 7.44 78.42 -14.34
N LYS A 7 8.45 77.53 -14.32
CA LYS A 7 8.25 76.12 -14.01
C LYS A 7 9.09 75.70 -12.81
N ILE A 8 8.35 75.21 -11.83
CA ILE A 8 8.68 74.92 -10.44
C ILE A 8 9.79 73.88 -10.33
N SER A 9 10.82 74.22 -9.58
CA SER A 9 11.84 73.31 -9.06
C SER A 9 11.25 72.37 -8.01
N LYS A 10 11.27 71.06 -8.25
CA LYS A 10 11.41 69.99 -7.24
C LYS A 10 11.29 68.62 -7.93
N LEU A 11 12.41 68.07 -8.37
CA LEU A 11 12.50 66.67 -8.80
C LEU A 11 13.92 66.15 -8.55
N SER A 12 14.25 65.86 -7.28
CA SER A 12 15.48 65.13 -6.98
C SER A 12 15.40 64.19 -5.77
N CYS A 13 14.23 64.00 -5.14
CA CYS A 13 14.13 63.14 -3.95
C CYS A 13 13.27 61.88 -4.12
N PHE A 14 12.67 61.62 -5.29
CA PHE A 14 11.71 60.52 -5.45
C PHE A 14 12.26 59.27 -6.16
N LYS A 15 13.44 59.35 -6.78
CA LYS A 15 14.01 58.23 -7.57
C LYS A 15 14.83 57.23 -6.76
N PHE A 16 15.21 57.56 -5.52
CA PHE A 16 16.14 56.73 -4.75
C PHE A 16 15.44 55.64 -3.92
N THR A 17 14.18 55.84 -3.53
CA THR A 17 13.46 54.96 -2.60
C THR A 17 12.87 53.72 -3.29
N TYR A 18 12.45 53.83 -4.56
CA TYR A 18 11.80 52.73 -5.29
C TYR A 18 12.75 51.60 -5.66
N HIS A 19 14.03 51.91 -5.89
CA HIS A 19 14.99 50.92 -6.37
C HIS A 19 15.48 49.98 -5.26
N CYS A 20 15.43 50.41 -3.99
CA CYS A 20 15.72 49.59 -2.82
C CYS A 20 14.56 48.66 -2.46
N ILE A 21 13.31 49.13 -2.53
CA ILE A 21 12.14 48.32 -2.16
C ILE A 21 11.92 47.18 -3.17
N LEU A 22 12.10 47.44 -4.48
CA LEU A 22 11.90 46.43 -5.52
C LEU A 22 12.91 45.26 -5.45
N LYS A 23 14.14 45.50 -4.98
CA LYS A 23 15.15 44.43 -4.84
C LYS A 23 14.92 43.55 -3.60
N VAL A 24 14.35 44.10 -2.52
CA VAL A 24 14.09 43.35 -1.29
C VAL A 24 12.89 42.43 -1.43
N THR A 25 11.87 42.80 -2.20
CA THR A 25 10.69 41.95 -2.43
C THR A 25 10.98 40.75 -3.33
N VAL A 26 11.90 40.88 -4.30
CA VAL A 26 12.28 39.77 -5.20
C VAL A 26 13.07 38.67 -4.46
N CYS A 27 13.79 39.00 -3.38
CA CYS A 27 14.51 38.00 -2.58
C CYS A 27 13.60 37.23 -1.60
N PHE A 28 12.49 37.81 -1.13
CA PHE A 28 11.64 37.14 -0.12
C PHE A 28 10.62 36.15 -0.73
N VAL A 29 10.26 36.32 -2.01
CA VAL A 29 9.35 35.40 -2.71
C VAL A 29 10.05 34.13 -3.20
N GLY A 30 11.38 34.14 -3.32
CA GLY A 30 12.17 33.00 -3.80
C GLY A 30 12.44 31.89 -2.77
N ILE A 31 12.18 32.12 -1.48
CA ILE A 31 12.58 31.18 -0.40
C ILE A 31 11.39 30.31 0.07
N LEU A 32 10.16 30.57 -0.39
CA LEU A 32 8.95 29.90 0.12
C LEU A 32 8.49 28.64 -0.65
N PHE A 33 9.26 28.13 -1.62
CA PHE A 33 8.81 27.02 -2.48
C PHE A 33 9.69 25.76 -2.50
N LEU A 34 10.57 25.57 -1.51
CA LEU A 34 11.42 24.37 -1.43
C LEU A 34 11.20 23.59 -0.13
N THR A 35 9.95 23.24 0.19
CA THR A 35 9.73 22.01 0.96
C THR A 35 9.82 20.85 -0.02
N ALA A 36 11.00 20.25 -0.13
CA ALA A 36 11.16 18.97 -0.82
C ALA A 36 10.33 17.93 -0.04
N THR A 37 9.10 17.70 -0.47
CA THR A 37 8.36 16.52 -0.04
C THR A 37 9.08 15.33 -0.65
N SER A 38 9.75 14.53 0.18
CA SER A 38 10.20 13.21 -0.22
C SER A 38 8.94 12.35 -0.42
N SER A 39 8.42 12.31 -1.63
CA SER A 39 7.49 11.24 -2.02
C SER A 39 8.28 9.95 -1.97
N LYS A 40 8.03 9.10 -0.96
CA LYS A 40 8.37 7.69 -1.10
C LYS A 40 7.52 7.17 -2.25
N ALA A 41 8.17 6.80 -3.35
CA ALA A 41 7.50 6.04 -4.39
C ALA A 41 6.95 4.78 -3.71
N GLN A 42 5.62 4.63 -3.67
CA GLN A 42 4.99 3.41 -3.21
C GLN A 42 5.41 2.32 -4.18
N GLU A 43 6.19 1.37 -3.70
CA GLU A 43 6.58 0.18 -4.44
C GLU A 43 5.29 -0.49 -4.91
N SER A 44 5.20 -0.77 -6.22
CA SER A 44 4.00 -1.35 -6.80
C SER A 44 3.73 -2.68 -6.12
N VAL A 45 2.58 -2.79 -5.44
CA VAL A 45 2.14 -4.05 -4.86
C VAL A 45 2.02 -5.06 -5.99
N GLU A 46 2.77 -6.16 -5.87
CA GLU A 46 2.73 -7.24 -6.83
C GLU A 46 1.53 -8.15 -6.51
N ILE A 47 0.57 -8.22 -7.43
CA ILE A 47 -0.62 -9.07 -7.34
C ILE A 47 -0.53 -10.13 -8.45
N VAL A 48 -0.67 -11.39 -8.08
CA VAL A 48 -0.34 -12.51 -8.97
C VAL A 48 -1.40 -13.60 -8.89
N GLU A 49 -1.78 -14.16 -10.03
CA GLU A 49 -2.59 -15.37 -10.04
C GLU A 49 -1.76 -16.61 -9.69
N LEU A 50 -2.25 -17.48 -8.81
CA LEU A 50 -1.54 -18.68 -8.32
C LEU A 50 -1.00 -19.57 -9.45
N ASN A 51 -1.72 -19.65 -10.57
CA ASN A 51 -1.32 -20.43 -11.74
C ASN A 51 -0.02 -19.90 -12.37
N GLN A 52 0.23 -18.59 -12.31
CA GLN A 52 1.42 -17.95 -12.88
C GLN A 52 2.68 -18.25 -12.07
N LEU A 53 2.55 -18.45 -10.75
CA LEU A 53 3.66 -18.82 -9.84
C LEU A 53 4.29 -20.17 -10.18
N SER A 54 3.54 -21.10 -10.78
CA SER A 54 4.01 -22.45 -11.08
C SER A 54 4.59 -22.60 -12.50
N ILE A 55 4.32 -21.66 -13.42
CA ILE A 55 4.42 -21.90 -14.86
C ILE A 55 5.50 -21.05 -15.56
N THR A 56 5.97 -19.93 -14.99
CA THR A 56 6.82 -18.99 -15.75
C THR A 56 8.14 -18.63 -15.08
N SER A 57 9.26 -18.99 -15.73
CA SER A 57 10.61 -18.51 -15.40
C SER A 57 10.72 -16.98 -15.43
N ASN A 58 9.91 -16.34 -16.29
CA ASN A 58 9.88 -14.88 -16.47
C ASN A 58 9.23 -14.15 -15.28
N PHE A 59 8.30 -14.79 -14.58
CA PHE A 59 7.69 -14.23 -13.37
C PHE A 59 8.65 -14.32 -12.18
N LYS A 60 9.39 -15.44 -12.06
CA LYS A 60 10.45 -15.62 -11.05
C LYS A 60 11.55 -14.54 -11.13
N SER A 61 11.77 -13.94 -12.29
CA SER A 61 12.69 -12.80 -12.49
C SER A 61 12.10 -11.41 -12.21
N ALA A 62 10.77 -11.29 -12.14
CA ALA A 62 10.08 -10.03 -11.82
C ALA A 62 9.83 -9.86 -10.32
N LEU A 63 9.72 -10.97 -9.59
CA LEU A 63 9.58 -10.99 -8.14
C LEU A 63 10.82 -10.41 -7.43
N PRO A 64 10.64 -9.72 -6.29
CA PRO A 64 11.75 -9.33 -5.44
C PRO A 64 12.60 -10.53 -5.03
N SER A 65 13.93 -10.35 -4.96
CA SER A 65 14.87 -11.46 -4.72
C SER A 65 14.69 -12.21 -3.40
N TYR A 66 13.97 -11.62 -2.44
CA TYR A 66 13.64 -12.24 -1.16
C TYR A 66 12.42 -13.17 -1.24
N ILE A 67 11.60 -13.03 -2.29
CA ILE A 67 10.46 -13.89 -2.54
C ILE A 67 10.92 -15.12 -3.34
N LYS A 68 10.56 -16.31 -2.85
CA LYS A 68 10.88 -17.59 -3.50
C LYS A 68 9.59 -18.37 -3.73
N PRO A 69 9.09 -18.50 -4.97
CA PRO A 69 7.86 -19.23 -5.28
C PRO A 69 7.82 -20.66 -4.72
N GLU A 70 8.98 -21.33 -4.69
CA GLU A 70 9.16 -22.66 -4.09
C GLU A 70 8.78 -22.73 -2.60
N ASN A 71 8.83 -21.61 -1.87
CA ASN A 71 8.44 -21.55 -0.46
C ASN A 71 6.94 -21.25 -0.27
N ILE A 72 6.26 -20.77 -1.31
CA ILE A 72 4.86 -20.32 -1.25
C ILE A 72 3.91 -21.49 -1.44
N LEU A 73 4.16 -22.32 -2.46
CA LEU A 73 3.26 -23.42 -2.81
C LEU A 73 3.03 -24.42 -1.66
N PRO A 74 4.05 -24.84 -0.89
CA PRO A 74 3.84 -25.70 0.28
C PRO A 74 2.93 -25.06 1.33
N LEU A 75 3.08 -23.75 1.58
CA LEU A 75 2.24 -23.03 2.55
C LEU A 75 0.76 -23.00 2.14
N ILE A 76 0.49 -22.99 0.84
CA ILE A 76 -0.88 -23.00 0.28
C ILE A 76 -1.43 -24.43 0.19
N LYS A 77 -0.67 -25.37 -0.38
CA LYS A 77 -1.17 -26.70 -0.79
C LYS A 77 -0.98 -27.78 0.26
N ASP A 78 0.04 -27.68 1.10
CA ASP A 78 0.34 -28.73 2.08
C ASP A 78 -0.48 -28.54 3.36
N ASN A 79 -0.59 -29.62 4.12
CA ASN A 79 -1.20 -29.58 5.45
C ASN A 79 -0.18 -29.04 6.47
N VAL A 80 -0.05 -27.73 6.51
CA VAL A 80 0.81 -27.01 7.47
C VAL A 80 0.05 -26.66 8.74
N SER A 81 0.77 -26.49 9.85
CA SER A 81 0.17 -25.99 11.09
C SER A 81 -0.45 -24.62 10.86
N SER A 82 -1.68 -24.43 11.32
CA SER A 82 -2.50 -23.29 10.93
C SER A 82 -3.36 -22.77 12.08
N VAL A 83 -3.82 -21.54 11.92
CA VAL A 83 -4.83 -20.92 12.78
C VAL A 83 -5.99 -20.45 11.93
N LYS A 84 -7.23 -20.75 12.34
CA LYS A 84 -8.44 -20.31 11.64
C LYS A 84 -9.21 -19.32 12.48
N PHE A 85 -9.56 -18.18 11.89
CA PHE A 85 -10.43 -17.16 12.46
C PHE A 85 -11.76 -17.24 11.73
N GLU A 86 -12.79 -17.72 12.43
CA GLU A 86 -14.09 -17.96 11.85
C GLU A 86 -15.17 -17.56 12.86
N ASN A 87 -16.05 -16.65 12.46
CA ASN A 87 -17.15 -16.16 13.29
C ASN A 87 -16.71 -15.72 14.72
N GLY A 88 -15.59 -15.01 14.82
CA GLY A 88 -15.06 -14.52 16.09
C GLY A 88 -14.40 -15.57 16.99
N THR A 89 -14.28 -16.82 16.52
CA THR A 89 -13.55 -17.88 17.21
C THR A 89 -12.19 -18.12 16.56
N ILE A 90 -11.17 -18.37 17.39
CA ILE A 90 -9.81 -18.72 16.94
C ILE A 90 -9.58 -20.20 17.23
N LYS A 91 -9.28 -20.98 16.18
CA LYS A 91 -8.97 -22.42 16.28
C LYS A 91 -7.55 -22.68 15.81
N PHE A 92 -6.80 -23.50 16.53
CA PHE A 92 -5.42 -23.87 16.19
C PHE A 92 -5.37 -25.31 15.71
N PHE A 93 -4.59 -25.55 14.67
CA PHE A 93 -4.36 -26.87 14.09
C PHE A 93 -2.84 -27.12 14.06
N GLY A 94 -2.37 -27.95 14.98
CA GLY A 94 -0.94 -28.16 15.22
C GLY A 94 -0.30 -27.07 16.10
N GLU A 95 1.02 -27.10 16.19
CA GLU A 95 1.84 -26.15 16.94
C GLU A 95 2.60 -25.23 16.00
N ASN A 96 2.98 -24.03 16.45
CA ASN A 96 3.76 -23.07 15.64
C ASN A 96 3.14 -22.79 14.26
N ALA A 97 1.92 -22.24 14.26
CA ALA A 97 1.18 -21.96 13.03
C ALA A 97 2.02 -21.17 12.00
N LEU A 98 2.05 -21.68 10.77
CA LEU A 98 2.69 -21.06 9.60
C LEU A 98 1.67 -20.34 8.71
N ARG A 99 0.40 -20.75 8.79
CA ARG A 99 -0.72 -20.22 8.00
C ARG A 99 -1.83 -19.68 8.91
N ALA A 100 -2.37 -18.52 8.58
CA ALA A 100 -3.64 -18.06 9.10
C ALA A 100 -4.73 -18.18 8.02
N GLU A 101 -5.92 -18.62 8.40
CA GLU A 101 -7.11 -18.67 7.54
C GLU A 101 -8.15 -17.73 8.11
N LEU A 102 -8.55 -16.74 7.32
CA LEU A 102 -9.49 -15.69 7.70
C LEU A 102 -10.71 -15.77 6.78
N ASP A 103 -11.90 -15.71 7.37
CA ASP A 103 -13.07 -15.26 6.62
C ASP A 103 -13.01 -13.75 6.38
N PHE A 104 -13.76 -13.25 5.40
CA PHE A 104 -13.82 -11.83 5.07
C PHE A 104 -14.19 -10.94 6.29
N ARG A 105 -15.00 -11.44 7.22
CA ARG A 105 -15.39 -10.68 8.42
C ARG A 105 -14.21 -10.53 9.38
N SER A 106 -13.38 -11.55 9.50
CA SER A 106 -12.25 -11.59 10.43
C SER A 106 -11.11 -10.66 10.03
N VAL A 107 -10.95 -10.34 8.73
CA VAL A 107 -9.96 -9.36 8.27
C VAL A 107 -10.39 -7.91 8.54
N SER A 108 -11.67 -7.66 8.78
CA SER A 108 -12.18 -6.32 9.10
C SER A 108 -11.75 -5.81 10.48
N SER A 109 -11.44 -6.72 11.41
CA SER A 109 -10.92 -6.38 12.74
C SER A 109 -9.42 -6.50 12.82
N LYS A 110 -8.78 -5.61 13.57
CA LYS A 110 -7.34 -5.68 13.85
C LYS A 110 -7.00 -6.97 14.59
N ILE A 111 -6.04 -7.71 14.05
CA ILE A 111 -5.48 -8.92 14.65
C ILE A 111 -4.37 -8.48 15.61
N GLU A 112 -4.63 -8.69 16.90
CA GLU A 112 -3.64 -8.40 17.93
C GLU A 112 -2.54 -9.47 17.97
N ARG A 113 -1.32 -9.03 18.24
CA ARG A 113 -0.15 -9.91 18.30
C ARG A 113 -0.30 -10.94 19.43
N GLN A 114 0.04 -12.19 19.15
CA GLN A 114 0.14 -13.26 20.14
C GLN A 114 1.38 -14.13 19.87
N PRO A 115 1.99 -14.76 20.90
CA PRO A 115 3.17 -15.61 20.69
C PRO A 115 2.94 -16.75 19.68
N LYS A 116 1.71 -17.29 19.63
CA LYS A 116 1.34 -18.36 18.69
C LYS A 116 1.31 -17.90 17.23
N PHE A 117 1.41 -16.60 16.96
CA PHE A 117 1.35 -16.00 15.63
C PHE A 117 2.74 -15.62 15.08
N ASP A 118 3.80 -15.76 15.88
CA ASP A 118 5.14 -15.28 15.52
C ASP A 118 5.78 -16.02 14.34
N ASN A 119 5.21 -17.14 13.88
CA ASN A 119 5.71 -17.92 12.75
C ASN A 119 4.79 -17.88 11.52
N ILE A 120 3.68 -17.14 11.57
CA ILE A 120 2.75 -17.06 10.46
C ILE A 120 3.38 -16.28 9.31
N GLU A 121 3.56 -16.95 8.17
CA GLU A 121 4.18 -16.37 6.97
C GLU A 121 3.16 -16.06 5.87
N ILE A 122 2.01 -16.73 5.89
CA ILE A 122 0.92 -16.56 4.93
C ILE A 122 -0.43 -16.38 5.63
N VAL A 123 -1.25 -15.48 5.09
CA VAL A 123 -2.66 -15.33 5.44
C VAL A 123 -3.49 -15.71 4.23
N THR A 124 -4.39 -16.68 4.39
CA THR A 124 -5.44 -17.00 3.42
C THR A 124 -6.70 -16.22 3.77
N ILE A 125 -7.22 -15.43 2.85
CA ILE A 125 -8.47 -14.68 2.97
C ILE A 125 -9.50 -15.30 2.04
N ASN A 126 -10.56 -15.85 2.61
CA ASN A 126 -11.69 -16.40 1.86
C ASN A 126 -12.71 -15.29 1.60
N ILE A 127 -12.83 -14.89 0.33
CA ILE A 127 -13.84 -13.93 -0.12
C ILE A 127 -15.12 -14.71 -0.38
N SER A 128 -16.21 -14.42 0.33
CA SER A 128 -17.41 -15.25 0.26
C SER A 128 -18.35 -14.84 -0.88
N SER A 129 -18.32 -13.57 -1.29
CA SER A 129 -19.18 -13.04 -2.33
C SER A 129 -18.52 -11.92 -3.14
N PRO A 130 -19.01 -11.62 -4.36
CA PRO A 130 -18.55 -10.45 -5.13
C PRO A 130 -18.66 -9.12 -4.36
N ASN A 131 -19.64 -9.02 -3.46
CA ASN A 131 -19.87 -7.81 -2.68
C ASN A 131 -18.75 -7.52 -1.68
N ASP A 132 -18.04 -8.55 -1.24
CA ASP A 132 -16.91 -8.43 -0.33
C ASP A 132 -15.72 -7.71 -1.01
N LEU A 133 -15.59 -7.80 -2.34
CA LEU A 133 -14.56 -7.05 -3.09
C LEU A 133 -14.87 -5.56 -3.24
N PHE A 134 -16.14 -5.15 -3.12
CA PHE A 134 -16.49 -3.72 -3.02
C PHE A 134 -16.22 -3.16 -1.63
N SER A 135 -16.09 -4.04 -0.64
CA SER A 135 -15.74 -3.68 0.72
C SER A 135 -14.21 -3.62 0.85
N LYS A 136 -13.72 -2.61 1.58
CA LYS A 136 -12.27 -2.42 1.73
C LYS A 136 -11.69 -3.43 2.72
N ILE A 137 -10.61 -4.11 2.31
CA ILE A 137 -9.81 -5.01 3.14
C ILE A 137 -8.56 -4.24 3.57
N ASN A 138 -8.48 -3.89 4.85
CA ASN A 138 -7.32 -3.20 5.38
C ASN A 138 -6.23 -4.18 5.80
N LEU A 139 -5.13 -4.24 5.06
CA LEU A 139 -4.01 -5.13 5.36
C LEU A 139 -3.25 -4.71 6.62
N ALA A 140 -3.35 -3.46 7.07
CA ALA A 140 -2.79 -3.02 8.36
C ALA A 140 -3.40 -3.78 9.55
N ASN A 141 -4.61 -4.32 9.39
CA ASN A 141 -5.23 -5.18 10.41
C ASN A 141 -4.48 -6.48 10.63
N LEU A 142 -3.60 -6.90 9.71
CA LEU A 142 -2.79 -8.10 9.82
C LEU A 142 -1.49 -7.90 10.62
N GLY A 143 -1.27 -6.72 11.21
CA GLY A 143 -0.04 -6.36 11.93
C GLY A 143 0.34 -7.29 13.10
N GLY A 144 -0.60 -8.06 13.64
CA GLY A 144 -0.31 -9.12 14.63
C GLY A 144 0.58 -10.25 14.10
N PHE A 145 0.64 -10.44 12.79
CA PHE A 145 1.48 -11.45 12.11
C PHE A 145 2.83 -10.84 11.69
N THR A 146 3.79 -10.84 12.62
CA THR A 146 5.05 -10.13 12.42
C THR A 146 5.91 -10.68 11.29
N LYS A 147 5.88 -12.00 11.05
CA LYS A 147 6.58 -12.69 9.95
C LYS A 147 5.76 -12.83 8.67
N LEU A 148 4.58 -12.21 8.58
CA LEU A 148 3.74 -12.28 7.40
C LEU A 148 4.47 -11.72 6.17
N LYS A 149 4.47 -12.49 5.08
CA LYS A 149 5.08 -12.13 3.79
C LYS A 149 4.06 -12.21 2.65
N TYR A 150 3.09 -13.10 2.77
CA TYR A 150 2.16 -13.44 1.69
C TYR A 150 0.70 -13.27 2.13
N VAL A 151 -0.12 -12.69 1.27
CA VAL A 151 -1.57 -12.70 1.41
C VAL A 151 -2.14 -13.48 0.23
N TYR A 152 -2.82 -14.57 0.51
CA TYR A 152 -3.46 -15.43 -0.48
C TYR A 152 -4.97 -15.23 -0.43
N ILE A 153 -5.56 -14.83 -1.56
CA ILE A 153 -6.97 -14.49 -1.69
C ILE A 153 -7.65 -15.57 -2.52
N ILE A 154 -8.69 -16.18 -1.96
CA ILE A 154 -9.50 -17.18 -2.66
C ILE A 154 -10.82 -16.53 -3.07
N CYS A 155 -11.06 -16.47 -4.39
CA CYS A 155 -12.33 -16.06 -4.97
C CYS A 155 -13.11 -17.30 -5.44
N PRO A 156 -14.24 -17.68 -4.82
CA PRO A 156 -15.12 -18.76 -5.30
C PRO A 156 -16.01 -18.33 -6.48
N PHE A 157 -15.68 -17.22 -7.13
CA PHE A 157 -16.38 -16.59 -8.24
C PHE A 157 -15.36 -15.84 -9.11
N GLN A 158 -15.75 -15.51 -10.34
CA GLN A 158 -14.86 -14.77 -11.25
C GLN A 158 -14.44 -13.42 -10.65
N CYS A 159 -13.15 -13.26 -10.38
CA CYS A 159 -12.54 -12.01 -9.95
C CYS A 159 -11.30 -11.70 -10.80
N SER A 160 -10.97 -10.42 -10.94
CA SER A 160 -9.77 -9.94 -11.63
C SER A 160 -8.79 -9.31 -10.66
N GLU A 161 -7.52 -9.29 -11.05
CA GLU A 161 -6.45 -8.57 -10.35
C GLU A 161 -6.86 -7.13 -10.00
N SER A 162 -7.48 -6.42 -10.94
CA SER A 162 -7.94 -5.04 -10.75
C SER A 162 -9.00 -4.90 -9.64
N GLN A 163 -9.94 -5.86 -9.55
CA GLN A 163 -10.97 -5.85 -8.50
C GLN A 163 -10.35 -6.12 -7.13
N ILE A 164 -9.37 -7.03 -7.07
CA ILE A 164 -8.63 -7.33 -5.85
C ILE A 164 -7.80 -6.11 -5.44
N SER A 165 -7.00 -5.55 -6.34
CA SER A 165 -6.20 -4.34 -6.07
C SER A 165 -7.05 -3.21 -5.51
N ASN A 166 -8.26 -3.02 -6.04
CA ASN A 166 -9.18 -1.98 -5.61
C ASN A 166 -9.84 -2.27 -4.26
N SER A 167 -9.91 -3.53 -3.82
CA SER A 167 -10.45 -3.89 -2.51
C SER A 167 -9.43 -3.71 -1.38
N LEU A 168 -8.13 -3.77 -1.68
CA LEU A 168 -7.07 -3.70 -0.68
C LEU A 168 -6.75 -2.25 -0.26
N ILE A 169 -6.56 -2.05 1.04
CA ILE A 169 -5.88 -0.89 1.63
C ILE A 169 -4.55 -1.39 2.17
N PHE A 170 -3.47 -0.80 1.68
CA PHE A 170 -2.11 -1.18 2.03
C PHE A 170 -1.62 -0.47 3.29
N ASP A 171 -0.71 -1.13 3.99
CA ASP A 171 0.08 -0.57 5.09
C ASP A 171 1.50 -0.23 4.59
N GLU A 172 2.37 0.26 5.46
CA GLU A 172 3.81 0.46 5.15
C GLU A 172 4.56 -0.85 4.87
N LYS A 173 3.95 -2.01 5.17
CA LYS A 173 4.56 -3.32 4.96
C LYS A 173 4.20 -3.88 3.59
N ASP A 174 5.22 -4.26 2.83
CA ASP A 174 5.04 -4.90 1.53
C ASP A 174 4.66 -6.38 1.68
N TYR A 175 3.55 -6.75 1.06
CA TYR A 175 3.08 -8.13 0.94
C TYR A 175 3.04 -8.52 -0.53
N LEU A 176 3.45 -9.76 -0.83
CA LEU A 176 3.08 -10.35 -2.12
C LEU A 176 1.63 -10.83 -2.03
N ILE A 177 0.78 -10.31 -2.92
CA ILE A 177 -0.62 -10.72 -3.01
C ILE A 177 -0.74 -11.80 -4.06
N ILE A 178 -1.35 -12.92 -3.68
CA ILE A 178 -1.58 -14.06 -4.54
C ILE A 178 -3.07 -14.30 -4.58
N TYR A 179 -3.64 -14.61 -5.73
CA TYR A 179 -5.06 -14.95 -5.81
C TYR A 179 -5.33 -16.19 -6.65
N THR A 180 -6.45 -16.83 -6.37
CA THR A 180 -7.01 -17.88 -7.23
C THR A 180 -8.50 -17.64 -7.45
N VAL A 181 -8.98 -18.13 -8.58
CA VAL A 181 -10.42 -18.24 -8.86
C VAL A 181 -10.78 -19.72 -8.76
N GLU A 182 -11.46 -20.09 -7.69
CA GLU A 182 -12.08 -21.41 -7.54
C GLU A 182 -13.42 -21.37 -8.26
N ASN A 183 -13.47 -21.87 -9.48
CA ASN A 183 -14.76 -22.12 -10.12
C ASN A 183 -15.49 -23.19 -9.31
N GLN A 184 -16.65 -22.84 -8.73
CA GLN A 184 -17.60 -23.84 -8.25
C GLN A 184 -18.10 -24.62 -9.47
N SER A 185 -17.55 -25.83 -9.67
CA SER A 185 -18.07 -26.81 -10.62
C SER A 185 -19.28 -27.52 -10.02
#